data_AF-A0A935J172-F1
#
_entry.id   AF-A0A935J172-F1
#
_cell.length_a   1.000
_cell.length_b   1.000
_cell.length_c   1.000
_cell.angle_alpha   90.00
_cell.angle_beta   90.00
_cell.angle_gamma   90.00
#
_symmetry.space_group_name_H-M   'P 1'
#
loop_
_entity.id
_entity.type
_entity.pdbx_description
1 polymer ?
#
loop_
_entity_poly.entity_id
_entity_poly.type
_entity_poly.pdbx_seq_one_letter_code
_entity_poly.pdbx_strand_id
1 'polypeptide(L)'
;MEVSSPTNAPQRKRKNLFYEGYGYADLDQAALAYYRYERIIQDIAAYCDQLLLTNEGGEDREPSYQYLASNFLPDGTLELAHQQNKTRFTQE
;
A
#
# COMPACT_ATOMS: atom_id res chain seq x y z
N MET A 1 -16.71 23.09 -5.91
CA MET A 1 -15.72 22.92 -6.99
C MET A 1 -14.49 22.33 -6.33
N GLU A 2 -14.47 21.00 -6.15
CA GLU A 2 -13.37 20.33 -5.46
C GLU A 2 -12.16 20.34 -6.38
N VAL A 3 -11.14 21.07 -5.96
CA VAL A 3 -9.87 21.18 -6.64
C VAL A 3 -9.17 19.84 -6.46
N SER A 4 -9.08 19.05 -7.53
CA SER A 4 -8.29 17.82 -7.52
C SER A 4 -6.84 18.16 -7.13
N SER A 5 -6.42 17.72 -5.96
CA SER A 5 -5.04 17.88 -5.47
C SER A 5 -4.03 17.28 -6.48
N PRO A 6 -2.92 17.96 -6.78
CA PRO A 6 -2.00 17.60 -7.88
C PRO A 6 -1.08 16.38 -7.60
N THR A 7 -1.35 15.58 -6.56
CA THR A 7 -0.36 14.74 -5.87
C THR A 7 0.11 13.48 -6.66
N ASN A 8 -0.60 13.05 -7.73
CA ASN A 8 -0.32 11.75 -8.38
C ASN A 8 0.51 11.80 -9.68
N ALA A 9 0.85 12.99 -10.21
CA ALA A 9 1.60 13.08 -11.48
C ALA A 9 2.97 12.36 -11.47
N PRO A 10 3.80 12.43 -10.41
CA PRO A 10 5.08 11.74 -10.37
C PRO A 10 4.93 10.21 -10.30
N GLN A 11 3.91 9.74 -9.58
CA GLN A 11 3.65 8.32 -9.36
C GLN A 11 3.16 7.66 -10.66
N ARG A 12 2.28 8.33 -11.40
CA ARG A 12 1.82 7.90 -12.74
C ARG A 12 3.01 7.79 -13.71
N LYS A 13 3.91 8.78 -13.71
CA LYS A 13 5.12 8.74 -14.55
C LYS A 13 6.01 7.55 -14.22
N ARG A 14 6.24 7.26 -12.93
CA ARG A 14 7.01 6.08 -12.49
C ARG A 14 6.37 4.77 -12.92
N LYS A 15 5.05 4.65 -12.78
CA LYS A 15 4.30 3.46 -13.24
C LYS A 15 4.48 3.25 -14.75
N ASN A 16 4.37 4.31 -15.55
CA ASN A 16 4.52 4.21 -17.00
C ASN A 16 5.94 3.78 -17.40
N LEU A 17 6.97 4.38 -16.80
CA LEU A 17 8.37 4.00 -17.03
C LEU A 17 8.65 2.54 -16.64
N PHE A 18 8.00 2.03 -15.59
CA PHE A 18 8.12 0.63 -15.21
C PHE A 18 7.60 -0.30 -16.30
N TYR A 19 6.39 -0.05 -16.82
CA TYR A 19 5.81 -0.91 -17.88
C TYR A 19 6.49 -0.73 -19.24
N GLU A 20 7.12 0.42 -19.50
CA GLU A 20 7.98 0.62 -20.67
C GLU A 20 9.19 -0.35 -20.66
N GLY A 21 9.81 -0.54 -19.49
CA GLY A 21 10.96 -1.46 -19.34
C GLY A 21 10.56 -2.94 -19.12
N TYR A 22 9.46 -3.19 -18.41
CA TYR A 22 8.97 -4.54 -18.11
C TYR A 22 8.31 -5.21 -19.32
N GLY A 23 7.74 -4.40 -20.23
CA GLY A 23 6.91 -4.86 -21.33
C GLY A 23 5.44 -4.98 -20.94
N TYR A 24 4.61 -5.25 -21.95
CA TYR A 24 3.18 -5.51 -21.74
C TYR A 24 2.99 -6.77 -20.90
N ALA A 25 2.14 -6.68 -19.88
CA ALA A 25 1.72 -7.79 -19.06
C ALA A 25 0.21 -7.72 -18.88
N ASP A 26 -0.47 -8.79 -19.28
CA ASP A 26 -1.89 -8.94 -18.98
C ASP A 26 -2.05 -9.42 -17.54
N LEU A 27 -2.25 -8.45 -16.64
CA LEU A 27 -2.29 -8.70 -15.20
C LEU A 27 -3.73 -8.95 -14.75
N ASP A 28 -3.97 -10.11 -14.14
CA ASP A 28 -5.17 -10.34 -13.35
C ASP A 28 -5.17 -9.37 -12.16
N GLN A 29 -6.00 -8.34 -12.23
CA GLN A 29 -6.00 -7.36 -11.14
C GLN A 29 -6.74 -7.85 -9.89
N ALA A 30 -7.50 -8.95 -9.94
CA ALA A 30 -8.05 -9.55 -8.72
C ALA A 30 -6.91 -10.18 -7.92
N ALA A 31 -6.02 -10.91 -8.60
CA ALA A 31 -4.77 -11.38 -8.02
C ALA A 31 -3.90 -10.22 -7.53
N LEU A 32 -3.77 -9.13 -8.30
CA LEU A 32 -2.99 -7.96 -7.89
C LEU A 32 -3.55 -7.29 -6.62
N ALA A 33 -4.87 -7.16 -6.51
CA ALA A 33 -5.53 -6.63 -5.32
C ALA A 33 -5.31 -7.57 -4.11
N TYR A 34 -5.50 -8.87 -4.32
CA TYR A 34 -5.23 -9.89 -3.31
C TYR A 34 -3.81 -9.77 -2.74
N TYR A 35 -2.79 -9.78 -3.61
CA TYR A 35 -1.40 -9.71 -3.15
C TYR A 35 -1.04 -8.40 -2.44
N ARG A 36 -1.68 -7.27 -2.81
CA ARG A 36 -1.50 -6.01 -2.08
C ARG A 36 -2.08 -6.07 -0.67
N TYR A 37 -3.31 -6.55 -0.53
CA TYR A 37 -3.94 -6.69 0.78
C TYR A 37 -3.23 -7.72 1.65
N GLU A 38 -2.88 -8.87 1.08
CA GLU A 38 -2.16 -9.93 1.78
C GLU A 38 -0.83 -9.42 2.35
N ARG A 39 -0.05 -8.67 1.56
CA ARG A 39 1.22 -8.10 2.03
C ARG A 39 1.02 -7.13 3.21
N ILE A 40 0.01 -6.27 3.13
CA ILE A 40 -0.31 -5.31 4.21
C ILE A 40 -0.73 -6.07 5.48
N ILE A 41 -1.56 -7.10 5.36
CA ILE A 41 -1.98 -7.93 6.50
C ILE A 41 -0.79 -8.62 7.15
N GLN A 42 0.12 -9.20 6.35
CA GLN A 42 1.34 -9.84 6.85
C GLN A 42 2.24 -8.84 7.60
N ASP A 43 2.42 -7.63 7.08
CA ASP A 43 3.21 -6.58 7.74
C ASP A 43 2.56 -6.15 9.07
N ILE A 44 1.25 -5.91 9.08
CA ILE A 44 0.51 -5.59 10.31
C ILE A 44 0.66 -6.71 11.35
N ALA A 45 0.53 -7.97 10.94
CA ALA A 45 0.69 -9.11 11.85
C ALA A 45 2.11 -9.16 12.46
N ALA A 46 3.15 -8.97 11.64
CA ALA A 46 4.54 -8.96 12.11
C ALA A 46 4.81 -7.82 13.10
N TYR A 47 4.31 -6.60 12.83
CA TYR A 47 4.47 -5.47 13.76
C TYR A 47 3.66 -5.68 15.04
N CYS A 48 2.44 -6.22 14.95
CA CYS A 48 1.63 -6.56 16.12
C CYS A 48 2.32 -7.61 17.01
N ASP A 49 2.99 -8.60 16.42
CA ASP A 49 3.76 -9.59 17.18
C ASP A 49 4.87 -8.90 17.99
N GLN A 50 5.66 -8.04 17.34
CA GLN A 50 6.74 -7.27 17.98
C GLN A 50 6.26 -6.24 19.02
N LEU A 51 5.07 -5.67 18.85
CA LEU A 51 4.58 -4.59 19.70
C LEU A 51 3.68 -5.08 20.84
N LEU A 52 2.83 -6.09 20.57
CA LEU A 52 1.73 -6.48 21.44
C LEU A 52 1.94 -7.85 22.09
N LEU A 53 2.70 -8.74 21.44
CA LEU A 53 2.90 -10.11 21.91
C LEU A 53 4.26 -10.33 22.59
N THR A 54 5.15 -9.32 22.57
CA THR A 54 6.41 -9.32 23.31
C THR A 54 6.60 -8.07 24.15
N ASN A 55 7.17 -8.28 25.35
CA ASN A 55 7.64 -7.23 26.24
C ASN A 55 9.12 -6.88 26.00
N GLU A 56 9.78 -7.56 25.06
CA GLU A 56 11.12 -7.21 24.64
C GLU A 56 11.08 -5.81 24.01
N GLY A 57 11.71 -4.88 24.72
CA GLY A 57 12.08 -3.58 24.18
C GLY A 57 13.33 -3.75 23.32
N GLY A 58 13.51 -2.85 22.36
CA GLY A 58 14.66 -2.87 21.48
C GLY A 58 14.63 -1.67 20.54
N GLU A 59 15.74 -1.44 19.84
CA GLU A 59 15.88 -0.34 18.89
C GLU A 59 14.80 -0.38 17.80
N ASP A 60 14.30 -1.59 17.48
CA ASP A 60 13.29 -1.79 16.44
C ASP A 60 11.85 -1.51 16.91
N ARG A 61 11.59 -1.35 18.22
CA ARG A 61 10.20 -1.24 18.72
C ARG A 61 9.51 0.05 18.29
N GLU A 62 10.20 1.18 18.38
CA GLU A 62 9.66 2.47 17.91
C GLU A 62 9.50 2.50 16.38
N PRO A 63 10.50 2.10 15.58
CA PRO A 63 10.35 1.92 14.14
C PRO A 63 9.15 1.05 13.76
N SER A 64 8.95 -0.10 14.41
CA SER A 64 7.82 -0.99 14.13
C SER A 64 6.47 -0.33 14.41
N TYR A 65 6.37 0.48 15.47
CA TYR A 65 5.17 1.28 15.71
C TYR A 65 4.93 2.32 14.60
N GLN A 66 5.99 3.02 14.18
CA GLN A 66 5.89 4.00 13.10
C GLN A 66 5.44 3.36 11.78
N TYR A 67 6.00 2.19 11.43
CA TYR A 67 5.58 1.44 10.25
C TYR A 67 4.14 0.95 10.37
N LEU A 68 3.76 0.36 11.50
CA LEU A 68 2.37 -0.07 11.74
C LEU A 68 1.40 1.10 11.55
N ALA A 69 1.65 2.24 12.21
CA ALA A 69 0.82 3.43 12.10
C ALA A 69 0.77 3.96 10.66
N SER A 70 1.89 3.93 9.93
CA SER A 70 1.98 4.46 8.56
C SER A 70 1.02 3.76 7.57
N ASN A 71 0.66 2.50 7.82
CA ASN A 71 -0.31 1.78 7.00
C ASN A 71 -1.70 2.45 6.99
N PHE A 72 -2.05 3.15 8.08
CA PHE A 72 -3.38 3.74 8.31
C PHE A 72 -3.43 5.26 8.10
N LEU A 73 -2.28 5.91 7.89
CA LEU A 73 -2.23 7.35 7.62
C LEU A 73 -2.75 7.68 6.21
N PRO A 74 -3.11 8.94 5.93
CA PRO A 74 -3.41 9.39 4.58
C PRO A 74 -2.27 9.07 3.61
N ASP A 75 -2.61 8.65 2.40
CA ASP A 75 -1.67 8.14 1.39
C ASP A 75 -0.89 6.88 1.86
N GLY A 76 -1.31 6.27 2.96
CA GLY A 76 -0.79 5.01 3.48
C GLY A 76 -1.13 3.82 2.59
N THR A 77 -0.48 2.69 2.85
CA THR A 77 -0.59 1.46 2.05
C THR A 77 -2.03 0.96 1.94
N LEU A 78 -2.82 1.03 3.01
CA LEU A 78 -4.22 0.61 3.00
C LEU A 78 -5.09 1.50 2.12
N GLU A 79 -4.94 2.82 2.23
CA GLU A 79 -5.70 3.76 1.43
C GLU A 79 -5.37 3.59 -0.06
N LEU A 80 -4.07 3.52 -0.41
CA LEU A 80 -3.62 3.34 -1.78
C LEU A 80 -4.11 2.01 -2.38
N ALA A 81 -4.02 0.91 -1.63
CA ALA A 81 -4.54 -0.38 -2.06
C ALA A 81 -6.06 -0.32 -2.32
N HIS A 82 -6.79 0.38 -1.44
CA HIS A 82 -8.23 0.53 -1.54
C HIS A 82 -8.66 1.44 -2.71
N GLN A 83 -7.99 2.58 -2.92
CA GLN A 83 -8.23 3.45 -4.06
C GLN A 83 -8.02 2.70 -5.38
N GLN A 84 -6.91 1.96 -5.50
CA GLN A 84 -6.58 1.19 -6.70
C GLN A 84 -7.59 0.07 -6.99
N ASN A 85 -8.16 -0.55 -5.94
CA ASN A 85 -9.22 -1.54 -6.11
C ASN A 85 -10.57 -0.90 -6.46
N LYS A 86 -10.93 0.22 -5.81
CA LYS A 86 -12.18 0.97 -6.05
C LYS A 86 -12.31 1.48 -7.48
N THR A 87 -11.22 1.92 -8.10
CA THR A 87 -11.22 2.36 -9.50
C THR A 87 -11.70 1.25 -10.45
N ARG A 88 -11.70 -0.03 -10.05
CA ARG A 88 -12.28 -1.12 -10.86
C ARG A 88 -13.81 -1.14 -10.85
N PHE A 89 -14.46 -0.77 -9.74
CA PHE A 89 -15.92 -0.85 -9.59
C PHE A 89 -16.69 0.35 -10.15
N THR A 90 -15.98 1.38 -10.63
CA THR A 90 -16.57 2.58 -11.26
C THR A 90 -16.35 2.63 -12.78
N GLN A 91 -15.84 1.54 -13.36
CA GLN A 91 -15.58 1.40 -14.81
C GLN A 91 -16.54 0.40 -15.50
N GLU A 92 -17.55 -0.11 -14.79
CA GLU A 92 -18.68 -0.89 -15.33
C GLU A 92 -19.91 0.02 -15.48
#